data_AF-A0A7S2B008-F1
#
_entry.id   AF-A0A7S2B008-F1
#
_cell.length_a   1.000
_cell.length_b   1.000
_cell.length_c   1.000
_cell.angle_alpha   90.00
_cell.angle_beta   90.00
_cell.angle_gamma   90.00
#
_symmetry.space_group_name_H-M   'P 1'
#
loop_
_entity.id
_entity.type
_entity.pdbx_description
1 polymer ?
#
loop_
_entity_poly.entity_id
_entity_poly.type
_entity_poly.pdbx_seq_one_letter_code
_entity_poly.pdbx_strand_id
1 'polypeptide(L)'
;VASTFAAGCYRRGGRTWALIGGAVMAGVAVSMRCDLVLVGVPYAAWCWLGAPRVPIALGAVVGAVAAAASVAASVAFDTPPWQAEAAAGIDDVPQYVWPEGEVFKFNAIEGKSVQWGKSPWHWYGTSALPKLLGAAAPLAALAVLAALVPVMGPRRMWYRVDIVPLCIAGVAVCLFSVLDHKELRFVLPVVPWVNLSAADTVAAVWSRRGKLRRLICGVVILGLLALQAAFFALHLAASRANYPGAAAIAQLHAHIDETRRSTTLNAA
;
A
#
# COMPACT_ATOMS: atom_id res chain seq x y z
N VAL A 1 10.36 -7.65 23.85
CA VAL A 1 9.90 -6.24 23.70
C VAL A 1 9.47 -6.06 22.25
N ALA A 2 8.48 -6.86 21.84
CA ALA A 2 7.91 -6.81 20.50
C ALA A 2 7.39 -5.40 20.21
N SER A 3 7.74 -4.88 19.03
CA SER A 3 7.41 -3.57 18.45
C SER A 3 6.59 -2.64 19.35
N THR A 4 7.28 -1.65 19.93
CA THR A 4 6.69 -0.56 20.72
C THR A 4 5.56 0.18 19.98
N PHE A 5 5.50 0.08 18.64
CA PHE A 5 4.47 0.69 17.80
C PHE A 5 3.18 -0.14 17.77
N ALA A 6 3.25 -1.43 17.42
CA ALA A 6 2.07 -2.31 17.44
C ALA A 6 1.60 -2.56 18.88
N ALA A 7 2.52 -2.78 19.83
CA ALA A 7 2.19 -2.94 21.24
C ALA A 7 1.75 -1.63 21.92
N GLY A 8 2.17 -0.47 21.41
CA GLY A 8 1.85 0.86 21.96
C GLY A 8 0.44 1.33 21.61
N CYS A 9 0.06 1.26 20.34
CA CYS A 9 -1.31 1.56 19.89
C CYS A 9 -2.31 0.55 20.47
N TYR A 10 -1.89 -0.69 20.69
CA TYR A 10 -2.72 -1.71 21.33
C TYR A 10 -2.93 -1.43 22.84
N ARG A 11 -2.14 -0.61 23.55
CA ARG A 11 -2.20 -0.54 25.04
C ARG A 11 -3.26 0.37 25.67
N ARG A 12 -3.90 1.30 24.96
CA ARG A 12 -4.92 2.21 25.53
C ARG A 12 -6.27 2.05 24.81
N GLY A 13 -7.28 1.47 25.46
CA GLY A 13 -8.63 1.27 24.89
C GLY A 13 -8.77 0.09 23.91
N GLY A 14 -7.91 -0.92 24.01
CA GLY A 14 -7.56 -1.83 22.92
C GLY A 14 -8.62 -2.78 22.33
N ARG A 15 -9.84 -2.89 22.90
CA ARG A 15 -10.94 -3.66 22.27
C ARG A 15 -11.66 -2.84 21.21
N THR A 16 -12.10 -1.64 21.58
CA THR A 16 -12.85 -0.74 20.69
C THR A 16 -12.02 -0.35 19.47
N TRP A 17 -10.76 0.03 19.68
CA TRP A 17 -9.87 0.40 18.57
C TRP A 17 -9.50 -0.78 17.66
N ALA A 18 -9.41 -2.00 18.20
CA ALA A 18 -9.20 -3.19 17.38
C ALA A 18 -10.42 -3.48 16.50
N LEU A 19 -11.63 -3.32 17.05
CA LEU A 19 -12.88 -3.47 16.30
C LEU A 19 -13.05 -2.38 15.25
N ILE A 20 -12.81 -1.10 15.59
CA ILE A 20 -12.87 0.02 14.65
C ILE A 20 -11.84 -0.17 13.53
N GLY A 21 -10.59 -0.49 13.88
CA GLY A 21 -9.53 -0.72 12.90
C GLY A 21 -9.86 -1.88 11.96
N GLY A 22 -10.36 -3.00 12.50
CA GLY A 22 -10.80 -4.14 11.71
C GLY A 22 -11.98 -3.82 10.80
N ALA A 23 -12.98 -3.08 11.30
CA ALA A 23 -14.13 -2.64 10.52
C ALA A 23 -13.74 -1.70 9.37
N VAL A 24 -12.90 -0.71 9.65
CA VAL A 24 -12.37 0.22 8.63
C VAL A 24 -11.56 -0.55 7.59
N MET A 25 -10.71 -1.47 8.02
CA MET A 25 -9.91 -2.30 7.11
C MET A 25 -10.80 -3.14 6.19
N ALA A 26 -11.82 -3.80 6.74
CA ALA A 26 -12.78 -4.59 5.97
C ALA A 26 -13.55 -3.73 4.98
N GLY A 27 -14.02 -2.55 5.41
CA GLY A 27 -14.74 -1.60 4.58
C GLY A 27 -13.91 -1.09 3.41
N VAL A 28 -12.69 -0.61 3.67
CA VAL A 28 -11.76 -0.13 2.62
C VAL A 28 -11.37 -1.25 1.67
N ALA A 29 -11.17 -2.47 2.18
CA ALA A 29 -10.83 -3.60 1.33
C ALA A 29 -11.93 -3.93 0.31
N VAL A 30 -13.21 -3.83 0.69
CA VAL A 30 -14.30 -4.17 -0.24
C VAL A 30 -14.77 -2.99 -1.09
N SER A 31 -14.55 -1.74 -0.68
CA SER A 31 -15.02 -0.57 -1.43
C SER A 31 -13.95 0.10 -2.30
N MET A 32 -12.67 -0.01 -1.93
CA MET A 32 -11.60 0.74 -2.57
C MET A 32 -10.46 -0.12 -3.10
N ARG A 33 -10.09 -1.19 -2.37
CA ARG A 33 -8.86 -1.94 -2.65
C ARG A 33 -8.90 -3.37 -2.09
N CYS A 34 -9.40 -4.32 -2.86
CA CYS A 34 -9.46 -5.73 -2.44
C CYS A 34 -8.09 -6.37 -2.16
N ASP A 35 -7.01 -5.85 -2.76
CA ASP A 35 -5.64 -6.29 -2.52
C ASP A 35 -5.15 -6.09 -1.08
N LEU A 36 -5.76 -5.13 -0.37
CA LEU A 36 -5.44 -4.86 1.02
C LEU A 36 -5.73 -6.03 1.97
N VAL A 37 -6.58 -6.97 1.57
CA VAL A 37 -6.85 -8.21 2.32
C VAL A 37 -5.55 -8.99 2.57
N LEU A 38 -4.61 -8.97 1.61
CA LEU A 38 -3.36 -9.74 1.70
C LEU A 38 -2.42 -9.25 2.80
N VAL A 39 -2.50 -7.98 3.19
CA VAL A 39 -1.74 -7.44 4.33
C VAL A 39 -2.60 -7.33 5.59
N GLY A 40 -3.88 -7.01 5.43
CA GLY A 40 -4.83 -6.82 6.53
C GLY A 40 -5.14 -8.09 7.31
N VAL A 41 -5.39 -9.21 6.61
CA VAL A 41 -5.74 -10.48 7.26
C VAL A 41 -4.56 -11.05 8.05
N PRO A 42 -3.34 -11.18 7.50
CA PRO A 42 -2.19 -11.64 8.27
C PRO A 42 -1.87 -10.73 9.48
N TYR A 43 -2.03 -9.41 9.33
CA TYR A 43 -1.87 -8.48 10.44
C TYR A 43 -2.92 -8.69 11.53
N ALA A 44 -4.20 -8.81 11.16
CA ALA A 44 -5.28 -9.07 12.12
C ALA A 44 -5.06 -10.39 12.85
N ALA A 45 -4.64 -11.45 12.14
CA ALA A 45 -4.29 -12.74 12.71
C ALA A 45 -3.12 -12.62 13.70
N TRP A 46 -2.06 -11.90 13.35
CA TRP A 46 -0.94 -11.65 14.25
C TRP A 46 -1.36 -10.93 15.53
N CYS A 47 -2.11 -9.83 15.41
CA CYS A 47 -2.62 -9.08 16.56
C CYS A 47 -3.49 -9.97 17.47
N TRP A 48 -4.29 -10.84 16.87
CA TRP A 48 -5.14 -11.77 17.61
C TRP A 48 -4.32 -12.83 18.36
N LEU A 49 -3.35 -13.47 17.71
CA LEU A 49 -2.47 -14.48 18.33
C LEU A 49 -1.59 -13.90 19.44
N GLY A 50 -1.06 -12.68 19.25
CA GLY A 50 -0.10 -12.08 20.18
C GLY A 50 -0.73 -11.52 21.46
N ALA A 51 -1.99 -11.09 21.41
CA ALA A 51 -2.71 -10.57 22.57
C ALA A 51 -4.23 -10.55 22.29
N PRO A 52 -4.93 -11.69 22.41
CA PRO A 52 -6.35 -11.78 22.04
C PRO A 52 -7.19 -10.87 22.93
N ARG A 53 -7.64 -9.73 22.39
CA ARG A 53 -8.57 -8.84 23.09
C ARG A 53 -10.00 -8.96 22.60
N VAL A 54 -10.19 -9.33 21.35
CA VAL A 54 -11.49 -9.48 20.71
C VAL A 54 -11.68 -10.97 20.39
N PRO A 55 -12.82 -11.58 20.77
CA PRO A 55 -13.16 -12.93 20.30
C PRO A 55 -13.20 -12.98 18.76
N ILE A 56 -12.68 -14.03 18.12
CA ILE A 56 -12.68 -14.15 16.65
C ILE A 56 -14.07 -13.93 16.08
N ALA A 57 -15.08 -14.57 16.67
CA ALA A 57 -16.47 -14.44 16.23
C ALA A 57 -16.94 -12.98 16.22
N LEU A 58 -16.63 -12.21 17.27
CA LEU A 58 -17.01 -10.79 17.34
C LEU A 58 -16.27 -9.97 16.28
N GLY A 59 -14.96 -10.20 16.11
CA GLY A 59 -14.17 -9.52 15.08
C GLY A 59 -14.66 -9.83 13.66
N ALA A 60 -14.99 -11.10 13.39
CA ALA A 60 -15.52 -11.57 12.13
C ALA A 60 -16.90 -10.97 11.83
N VAL A 61 -17.81 -10.94 12.82
CA VAL A 61 -19.14 -10.33 12.67
C VAL A 61 -19.01 -8.82 12.41
N VAL A 62 -18.22 -8.11 13.20
CA VAL A 62 -18.02 -6.66 13.01
C VAL A 62 -17.39 -6.37 11.65
N GLY A 63 -16.39 -7.16 11.23
CA GLY A 63 -15.78 -7.04 9.90
C GLY A 63 -16.77 -7.32 8.77
N ALA A 64 -17.59 -8.37 8.89
CA ALA A 64 -18.59 -8.74 7.89
C ALA A 64 -19.70 -7.68 7.76
N VAL A 65 -20.19 -7.16 8.89
CA VAL A 65 -21.17 -6.07 8.91
C VAL A 65 -20.59 -4.80 8.27
N ALA A 66 -19.35 -4.44 8.62
CA ALA A 66 -18.68 -3.29 8.03
C ALA A 66 -18.47 -3.46 6.52
N ALA A 67 -18.03 -4.65 6.08
CA ALA A 67 -17.87 -4.97 4.67
C ALA A 67 -19.22 -4.88 3.92
N ALA A 68 -20.27 -5.50 4.44
CA ALA A 68 -21.61 -5.45 3.84
C ALA A 68 -22.14 -4.02 3.73
N ALA A 69 -21.97 -3.21 4.79
CA ALA A 69 -22.34 -1.80 4.78
C ALA A 69 -21.52 -1.00 3.75
N SER A 70 -20.21 -1.28 3.61
CA SER A 70 -19.36 -0.63 2.60
C SER A 70 -19.69 -1.05 1.17
N VAL A 71 -20.03 -2.31 0.92
CA VAL A 71 -20.51 -2.76 -0.40
C VAL A 71 -21.84 -2.08 -0.72
N ALA A 72 -22.78 -2.07 0.23
CA ALA A 72 -24.07 -1.40 0.03
C ALA A 72 -23.90 0.10 -0.27
N ALA A 73 -22.99 0.77 0.45
CA ALA A 73 -22.64 2.16 0.19
C ALA A 73 -22.02 2.34 -1.20
N SER A 74 -21.03 1.54 -1.59
CA SER A 74 -20.43 1.59 -2.93
C SER A 74 -21.48 1.38 -4.01
N VAL A 75 -22.30 0.33 -3.92
CA VAL A 75 -23.39 0.11 -4.88
C VAL A 75 -24.35 1.30 -4.96
N ALA A 76 -24.73 1.88 -3.82
CA ALA A 76 -25.62 3.04 -3.80
C ALA A 76 -25.01 4.30 -4.44
N PHE A 77 -23.69 4.52 -4.27
CA PHE A 77 -22.98 5.66 -4.83
C PHE A 77 -22.60 5.48 -6.31
N ASP A 78 -22.15 4.28 -6.66
CA ASP A 78 -21.60 3.99 -7.98
C ASP A 78 -22.71 3.69 -9.00
N THR A 79 -23.81 3.02 -8.60
CA THR A 79 -24.85 2.65 -9.56
C THR A 79 -25.45 3.83 -10.35
N PRO A 80 -25.85 4.97 -9.73
CA PRO A 80 -26.50 6.07 -10.45
C PRO A 80 -25.75 6.64 -11.66
N PRO A 81 -24.45 7.02 -11.57
CA PRO A 81 -23.73 7.52 -12.74
C PRO A 81 -23.61 6.45 -13.85
N TRP A 82 -23.37 5.19 -13.51
CA TRP A 82 -23.34 4.11 -14.51
C TRP A 82 -24.70 3.92 -15.19
N GLN A 83 -25.82 4.01 -14.46
CA GLN A 83 -27.15 3.95 -15.07
C GLN A 83 -27.44 5.14 -16.01
N ALA A 84 -26.90 6.33 -15.72
CA ALA A 84 -27.03 7.48 -16.61
C ALA A 84 -26.31 7.24 -17.95
N GLU A 85 -25.13 6.61 -17.92
CA GLU A 85 -24.37 6.21 -19.11
C GLU A 85 -25.12 5.12 -19.91
N ALA A 86 -25.73 4.15 -19.23
CA ALA A 86 -26.58 3.14 -19.86
C ALA A 86 -27.77 3.78 -20.61
N ALA A 87 -28.41 4.77 -19.98
CA ALA A 87 -29.50 5.53 -20.59
C ALA A 87 -29.03 6.40 -21.78
N ALA A 88 -27.75 6.76 -21.84
CA ALA A 88 -27.14 7.47 -22.97
C ALA A 88 -26.80 6.54 -24.16
N GLY A 89 -27.11 5.25 -24.06
CA GLY A 89 -26.93 4.28 -25.14
C GLY A 89 -25.60 3.52 -25.09
N ILE A 90 -24.94 3.48 -23.93
CA ILE A 90 -23.77 2.60 -23.72
C ILE A 90 -24.26 1.20 -23.39
N ASP A 91 -23.85 0.23 -24.22
CA ASP A 91 -24.18 -1.18 -24.05
C ASP A 91 -23.44 -1.83 -22.86
N ASP A 92 -23.95 -2.96 -22.36
CA ASP A 92 -23.34 -3.81 -21.33
C ASP A 92 -23.09 -3.17 -19.95
N VAL A 93 -23.91 -2.19 -19.54
CA VAL A 93 -23.84 -1.62 -18.19
C VAL A 93 -24.63 -2.46 -17.18
N PRO A 94 -24.02 -2.95 -16.08
CA PRO A 94 -24.73 -3.71 -15.05
C PRO A 94 -25.80 -2.86 -14.34
N GLN A 95 -26.92 -3.47 -13.96
CA GLN A 95 -27.99 -2.80 -13.19
C GLN A 95 -27.53 -2.31 -11.80
N TYR A 96 -26.62 -3.04 -11.17
CA TYR A 96 -25.99 -2.67 -9.91
C TYR A 96 -24.48 -2.76 -10.08
N VAL A 97 -23.78 -1.69 -9.72
CA VAL A 97 -22.33 -1.62 -9.92
C VAL A 97 -21.63 -1.64 -8.58
N TRP A 98 -20.84 -2.69 -8.35
CA TRP A 98 -19.84 -2.74 -7.30
C TRP A 98 -18.46 -2.76 -7.98
N PRO A 99 -17.79 -1.60 -8.13
CA PRO A 99 -16.59 -1.49 -8.95
C PRO A 99 -15.48 -2.46 -8.54
N GLU A 100 -15.18 -2.55 -7.24
CA GLU A 100 -14.15 -3.49 -6.73
C GLU A 100 -14.53 -4.95 -6.97
N GLY A 101 -15.82 -5.29 -6.91
CA GLY A 101 -16.30 -6.64 -7.22
C GLY A 101 -16.08 -7.00 -8.69
N GLU A 102 -16.39 -6.09 -9.61
CA GLU A 102 -16.15 -6.29 -11.05
C GLU A 102 -14.65 -6.36 -11.37
N VAL A 103 -13.83 -5.52 -10.73
CA VAL A 103 -12.36 -5.57 -10.86
C VAL A 103 -11.82 -6.91 -10.35
N PHE A 104 -12.30 -7.40 -9.21
CA PHE A 104 -11.89 -8.68 -8.66
C PHE A 104 -12.31 -9.83 -9.58
N LYS A 105 -13.55 -9.83 -10.08
CA LYS A 105 -14.05 -10.83 -11.03
C LYS A 105 -13.21 -10.85 -12.31
N PHE A 106 -13.02 -9.70 -12.96
CA PHE A 106 -12.27 -9.58 -14.20
C PHE A 106 -10.81 -10.03 -14.05
N ASN A 107 -10.15 -9.65 -12.95
CA ASN A 107 -8.72 -9.91 -12.76
C ASN A 107 -8.43 -11.29 -12.17
N ALA A 108 -9.12 -11.66 -11.09
CA ALA A 108 -8.80 -12.84 -10.29
C ALA A 108 -9.60 -14.07 -10.70
N ILE A 109 -10.86 -13.91 -11.13
CA ILE A 109 -11.71 -15.04 -11.53
C ILE A 109 -11.54 -15.35 -13.02
N GLU A 110 -11.63 -14.32 -13.86
CA GLU A 110 -11.58 -14.49 -15.33
C GLU A 110 -10.15 -14.51 -15.88
N GLY A 111 -9.15 -14.08 -15.10
CA GLY A 111 -7.74 -14.06 -15.50
C GLY A 111 -7.42 -13.13 -16.69
N LYS A 112 -8.32 -12.20 -17.02
CA LYS A 112 -8.18 -11.31 -18.19
C LYS A 112 -7.09 -10.26 -18.02
N SER A 113 -6.58 -10.07 -16.81
CA SER A 113 -5.43 -9.20 -16.50
C SER A 113 -4.19 -9.50 -17.36
N VAL A 114 -4.04 -10.74 -17.85
CA VAL A 114 -2.97 -11.16 -18.77
C VAL A 114 -2.95 -10.35 -20.08
N GLN A 115 -4.09 -9.81 -20.52
CA GLN A 115 -4.19 -8.97 -21.72
C GLN A 115 -3.33 -7.69 -21.61
N TRP A 116 -3.02 -7.25 -20.40
CA TRP A 116 -2.16 -6.11 -20.11
C TRP A 116 -0.67 -6.49 -19.94
N GLY A 117 -0.30 -7.68 -20.38
CA GLY A 117 1.07 -8.19 -20.39
C GLY A 117 1.39 -9.15 -19.25
N LYS A 118 2.47 -9.92 -19.41
CA LYS A 118 2.97 -10.86 -18.40
C LYS A 118 4.34 -10.44 -17.90
N SER A 119 4.61 -10.76 -16.64
CA SER A 119 5.94 -10.59 -16.05
C SER A 119 6.34 -11.84 -15.28
N PRO A 120 7.64 -12.18 -15.22
CA PRO A 120 8.09 -13.37 -14.51
C PRO A 120 7.73 -13.31 -13.02
N TRP A 121 7.56 -14.48 -12.38
CA TRP A 121 7.11 -14.59 -10.99
C TRP A 121 7.95 -13.77 -10.00
N HIS A 122 9.25 -13.63 -10.25
CA HIS A 122 10.20 -12.90 -9.39
C HIS A 122 10.21 -11.37 -9.61
N TRP A 123 9.44 -10.85 -10.57
CA TRP A 123 9.44 -9.41 -10.94
C TRP A 123 9.18 -8.49 -9.74
N TYR A 124 8.29 -8.87 -8.83
CA TYR A 124 8.05 -8.08 -7.62
C TYR A 124 9.30 -7.95 -6.75
N GLY A 125 10.04 -9.03 -6.55
CA GLY A 125 11.27 -9.05 -5.75
C GLY A 125 12.44 -8.35 -6.43
N THR A 126 12.62 -8.54 -7.74
CA THR A 126 13.82 -8.06 -8.46
C THR A 126 13.65 -6.66 -9.06
N SER A 127 12.44 -6.25 -9.39
CA SER A 127 12.17 -4.99 -10.09
C SER A 127 11.25 -4.06 -9.31
N ALA A 128 10.11 -4.54 -8.84
CA ALA A 128 9.11 -3.67 -8.22
C ALA A 128 9.56 -3.12 -6.87
N LEU A 129 9.94 -4.02 -5.94
CA LEU A 129 10.33 -3.63 -4.59
C LEU A 129 11.59 -2.77 -4.54
N PRO A 130 12.67 -3.06 -5.30
CA PRO A 130 13.84 -2.16 -5.32
C PRO A 130 13.50 -0.75 -5.81
N LYS A 131 12.62 -0.63 -6.81
CA LYS A 131 12.15 0.67 -7.31
C LYS A 131 11.29 1.41 -6.29
N LEU A 132 10.39 0.71 -5.60
CA LEU A 132 9.51 1.31 -4.58
C LEU A 132 10.27 1.74 -3.32
N LEU A 133 11.24 0.94 -2.90
CA LEU A 133 12.01 1.20 -1.68
C LEU A 133 13.17 2.16 -1.92
N GLY A 134 13.70 2.25 -3.14
CA GLY A 134 14.82 3.14 -3.46
C GLY A 134 16.02 2.93 -2.52
N ALA A 135 16.47 4.00 -1.87
CA ALA A 135 17.56 3.96 -0.90
C ALA A 135 17.17 3.30 0.44
N ALA A 136 15.89 3.05 0.70
CA ALA A 136 15.44 2.24 1.84
C ALA A 136 15.60 0.72 1.60
N ALA A 137 15.77 0.28 0.35
CA ALA A 137 15.99 -1.13 0.02
C ALA A 137 17.15 -1.78 0.79
N PRO A 138 18.36 -1.19 0.90
CA PRO A 138 19.43 -1.76 1.71
C PRO A 138 19.12 -1.83 3.21
N LEU A 139 18.32 -0.90 3.75
CA LEU A 139 17.88 -0.96 5.15
C LEU A 139 16.87 -2.08 5.38
N ALA A 140 15.95 -2.28 4.43
CA ALA A 140 15.03 -3.40 4.44
C ALA A 140 15.78 -4.74 4.31
N ALA A 141 16.78 -4.83 3.43
CA ALA A 141 17.64 -6.01 3.33
C ALA A 141 18.42 -6.27 4.62
N LEU A 142 18.92 -5.22 5.28
CA LEU A 142 19.55 -5.34 6.60
C LEU A 142 18.54 -5.84 7.64
N ALA A 143 17.27 -5.41 7.59
CA ALA A 143 16.22 -5.92 8.48
C ALA A 143 15.94 -7.41 8.25
N VAL A 144 15.92 -7.86 6.98
CA VAL A 144 15.80 -9.27 6.61
C VAL A 144 16.99 -10.05 7.17
N LEU A 145 18.22 -9.61 6.89
CA LEU A 145 19.43 -10.24 7.42
C LEU A 145 19.45 -10.26 8.94
N ALA A 146 19.00 -9.17 9.57
CA ALA A 146 18.90 -9.05 11.02
C ALA A 146 17.96 -10.08 11.63
N ALA A 147 16.90 -10.40 10.92
CA ALA A 147 15.91 -11.36 11.35
C ALA A 147 16.30 -12.82 11.01
N LEU A 148 17.06 -13.04 9.92
CA LEU A 148 17.53 -14.35 9.49
C LEU A 148 18.78 -14.83 10.23
N VAL A 149 19.66 -13.93 10.69
CA VAL A 149 20.82 -14.30 11.52
C VAL A 149 20.28 -14.77 12.88
N PRO A 150 20.27 -16.08 13.16
CA PRO A 150 19.74 -16.56 14.43
C PRO A 150 20.64 -16.05 15.55
N VAL A 151 20.06 -15.72 16.71
CA VAL A 151 20.10 -16.48 17.98
C VAL A 151 21.38 -17.30 18.34
N MET A 152 22.42 -17.38 17.52
CA MET A 152 23.68 -18.12 17.71
C MET A 152 24.76 -17.32 18.45
N GLY A 153 24.35 -16.37 19.29
CA GLY A 153 25.27 -15.71 20.21
C GLY A 153 24.53 -14.88 21.25
N PRO A 154 25.15 -14.61 22.42
CA PRO A 154 24.54 -13.84 23.52
C PRO A 154 24.31 -12.35 23.20
N ARG A 155 24.32 -11.97 21.92
CA ARG A 155 24.19 -10.59 21.47
C ARG A 155 22.70 -10.21 21.39
N ARG A 156 22.23 -9.61 22.49
CA ARG A 156 20.95 -8.86 22.72
C ARG A 156 20.41 -7.96 21.58
N MET A 157 21.15 -7.76 20.48
CA MET A 157 20.85 -6.88 19.36
C MET A 157 19.62 -7.32 18.56
N TRP A 158 19.57 -8.60 18.17
CA TRP A 158 18.65 -9.09 17.13
C TRP A 158 17.23 -9.38 17.65
N TYR A 159 17.06 -9.53 18.97
CA TYR A 159 15.76 -9.66 19.64
C TYR A 159 14.88 -8.39 19.63
N ARG A 160 15.34 -7.30 19.02
CA ARG A 160 14.65 -6.00 18.98
C ARG A 160 13.98 -5.66 17.65
N VAL A 161 14.34 -6.37 16.57
CA VAL A 161 13.73 -6.16 15.26
C VAL A 161 12.48 -7.03 15.18
N ASP A 162 11.33 -6.43 14.95
CA ASP A 162 10.09 -7.18 14.72
C ASP A 162 10.09 -7.70 13.27
N ILE A 163 10.14 -9.02 13.11
CA ILE A 163 10.12 -9.66 11.77
C ILE A 163 8.70 -9.69 11.18
N VAL A 164 7.68 -9.52 12.01
CA VAL A 164 6.30 -9.74 11.59
C VAL A 164 5.86 -8.85 10.43
N PRO A 165 6.14 -7.53 10.41
CA PRO A 165 5.79 -6.70 9.26
C PRO A 165 6.43 -7.21 7.96
N LEU A 166 7.68 -7.70 8.04
CA LEU A 166 8.38 -8.29 6.90
C LEU A 166 7.76 -9.62 6.45
N CYS A 167 7.30 -10.47 7.39
CA CYS A 167 6.56 -11.69 7.06
C CYS A 167 5.23 -11.39 6.37
N ILE A 168 4.47 -10.41 6.87
CA ILE A 168 3.20 -9.97 6.26
C ILE A 168 3.45 -9.45 4.84
N ALA A 169 4.47 -8.60 4.68
CA ALA A 169 4.94 -8.13 3.38
C ALA A 169 5.30 -9.28 2.44
N GLY A 170 6.09 -10.25 2.93
CA GLY A 170 6.53 -11.40 2.16
C GLY A 170 5.38 -12.27 1.68
N VAL A 171 4.40 -12.56 2.55
CA VAL A 171 3.19 -13.31 2.18
C VAL A 171 2.43 -12.62 1.04
N ALA A 172 2.19 -11.31 1.15
CA ALA A 172 1.50 -10.56 0.11
C ALA A 172 2.27 -10.57 -1.23
N VAL A 173 3.60 -10.40 -1.20
CA VAL A 173 4.46 -10.45 -2.40
C VAL A 173 4.42 -11.84 -3.03
N CYS A 174 4.55 -12.91 -2.22
CA CYS A 174 4.50 -14.28 -2.72
C CYS A 174 3.17 -14.61 -3.38
N LEU A 175 2.04 -14.20 -2.79
CA LEU A 175 0.71 -14.44 -3.35
C LEU A 175 0.52 -13.67 -4.66
N PHE A 176 0.92 -12.39 -4.72
CA PHE A 176 0.87 -11.64 -5.98
C PHE A 176 1.84 -12.16 -7.05
N SER A 177 2.97 -12.73 -6.65
CA SER A 177 3.93 -13.33 -7.58
C SER A 177 3.37 -14.52 -8.36
N VAL A 178 2.31 -15.18 -7.85
CA VAL A 178 1.61 -16.27 -8.55
C VAL A 178 0.81 -15.76 -9.76
N LEU A 179 0.33 -14.50 -9.73
CA LEU A 179 -0.44 -13.94 -10.83
C LEU A 179 0.46 -13.69 -12.05
N ASP A 180 -0.02 -14.07 -13.24
CA ASP A 180 0.71 -13.87 -14.50
C ASP A 180 0.95 -12.38 -14.79
N HIS A 181 -0.10 -11.57 -14.61
CA HIS A 181 -0.03 -10.13 -14.74
C HIS A 181 0.45 -9.49 -13.44
N LYS A 182 1.34 -8.51 -13.57
CA LYS A 182 1.97 -7.84 -12.43
C LYS A 182 2.01 -6.35 -12.68
N GLU A 183 1.55 -5.60 -11.69
CA GLU A 183 1.62 -4.15 -11.69
C GLU A 183 2.21 -3.66 -10.38
N LEU A 184 2.91 -2.53 -10.47
CA LEU A 184 3.53 -1.89 -9.32
C LEU A 184 2.50 -1.54 -8.24
N ARG A 185 1.28 -1.18 -8.65
CA ARG A 185 0.22 -0.73 -7.75
C ARG A 185 -0.24 -1.81 -6.76
N PHE A 186 -0.22 -3.08 -7.13
CA PHE A 186 -0.70 -4.18 -6.29
C PHE A 186 0.20 -4.41 -5.06
N VAL A 187 1.50 -4.09 -5.15
CA VAL A 187 2.44 -4.24 -4.03
C VAL A 187 2.72 -2.92 -3.30
N LEU A 188 2.06 -1.81 -3.67
CA LEU A 188 2.15 -0.56 -2.90
C LEU A 188 1.78 -0.73 -1.42
N PRO A 189 0.73 -1.51 -1.06
CA PRO A 189 0.39 -1.74 0.35
C PRO A 189 1.48 -2.43 1.16
N VAL A 190 2.46 -3.06 0.51
CA VAL A 190 3.59 -3.74 1.17
C VAL A 190 4.66 -2.75 1.67
N VAL A 191 4.80 -1.59 1.01
CA VAL A 191 5.87 -0.62 1.27
C VAL A 191 5.90 -0.15 2.75
N PRO A 192 4.76 0.24 3.39
CA PRO A 192 4.78 0.65 4.79
C PRO A 192 5.27 -0.45 5.75
N TRP A 193 4.96 -1.71 5.48
CA TRP A 193 5.36 -2.85 6.32
C TRP A 193 6.87 -3.11 6.24
N VAL A 194 7.43 -3.01 5.04
CA VAL A 194 8.87 -3.14 4.82
C VAL A 194 9.60 -1.96 5.49
N ASN A 195 9.09 -0.74 5.32
CA ASN A 195 9.66 0.45 5.95
C ASN A 195 9.58 0.42 7.48
N LEU A 196 8.52 -0.18 8.05
CA LEU A 196 8.42 -0.38 9.50
C LEU A 196 9.56 -1.27 10.02
N SER A 197 9.85 -2.38 9.34
CA SER A 197 10.96 -3.28 9.70
C SER A 197 12.33 -2.60 9.53
N ALA A 198 12.49 -1.80 8.47
CA ALA A 198 13.68 -0.99 8.25
C ALA A 198 13.88 0.05 9.37
N ALA A 199 12.80 0.72 9.78
CA ALA A 199 12.83 1.70 10.87
C ALA A 199 13.21 1.06 12.22
N ASP A 200 12.65 -0.11 12.54
CA ASP A 200 13.02 -0.87 13.74
C ASP A 200 14.51 -1.26 13.74
N THR A 201 15.04 -1.63 12.58
CA THR A 201 16.47 -1.94 12.40
C THR A 201 17.35 -0.72 12.64
N VAL A 202 16.97 0.43 12.08
CA VAL A 202 17.65 1.71 12.31
C VAL A 202 17.61 2.09 13.79
N ALA A 203 16.45 1.98 14.45
CA ALA A 203 16.30 2.27 15.86
C ALA A 203 17.17 1.35 16.75
N ALA A 204 17.22 0.05 16.43
CA ALA A 204 18.07 -0.91 17.12
C ALA A 204 19.55 -0.53 17.00
N VAL A 205 20.01 -0.15 15.80
CA VAL A 205 21.38 0.30 15.55
C VAL A 205 21.69 1.61 16.30
N TRP A 206 20.78 2.59 16.24
CA TRP A 206 20.91 3.90 16.87
C TRP A 206 21.03 3.83 18.40
N SER A 207 20.30 2.89 19.01
CA SER A 207 20.25 2.71 20.47
C SER A 207 21.56 2.22 21.11
N ARG A 208 22.60 1.92 20.32
CA ARG A 208 23.88 1.40 20.81
C ARG A 208 24.74 2.48 21.48
N ARG A 209 25.40 2.10 22.57
CA ARG A 209 26.28 2.98 23.37
C ARG A 209 27.66 3.12 22.69
N GLY A 210 28.05 4.37 22.40
CA GLY A 210 29.36 4.75 21.87
C GLY A 210 29.27 6.00 21.00
N LYS A 211 30.06 7.06 21.31
CA LYS A 211 30.04 8.33 20.57
C LYS A 211 30.39 8.13 19.08
N LEU A 212 31.47 7.40 18.80
CA LEU A 212 31.93 7.12 17.43
C LEU A 212 30.91 6.30 16.62
N ARG A 213 30.33 5.24 17.22
CA ARG A 213 29.32 4.41 16.55
C ARG A 213 28.06 5.20 16.20
N ARG A 214 27.58 6.05 17.11
CA ARG A 214 26.43 6.93 16.84
C ARG A 214 26.74 7.94 15.74
N LEU A 215 27.94 8.51 15.71
CA LEU A 215 28.39 9.41 14.64
C LEU A 215 28.38 8.69 13.28
N ILE A 216 29.00 7.51 13.19
CA ILE A 216 29.04 6.71 11.96
C ILE A 216 27.60 6.37 11.50
N CYS A 217 26.74 5.90 12.41
CA CYS A 217 25.36 5.58 12.08
C CYS A 217 24.58 6.82 11.61
N GLY A 218 24.81 7.98 12.24
CA GLY A 218 24.22 9.26 11.85
C GLY A 218 24.62 9.67 10.44
N VAL A 219 25.91 9.60 10.11
CA VAL A 219 26.40 9.89 8.76
C VAL A 219 25.77 8.94 7.73
N VAL A 220 25.71 7.64 8.02
CA VAL A 220 25.09 6.65 7.12
C VAL A 220 23.60 6.92 6.92
N ILE A 221 22.85 7.17 7.99
CA ILE A 221 21.40 7.45 7.89
C ILE A 221 21.15 8.74 7.12
N LEU A 222 21.88 9.81 7.41
CA LEU A 222 21.77 11.07 6.68
C LEU A 222 22.13 10.90 5.19
N GLY A 223 23.17 10.12 4.90
CA GLY A 223 23.54 9.76 3.53
C GLY A 223 22.44 9.00 2.79
N LEU A 224 21.79 8.03 3.44
CA LEU A 224 20.67 7.28 2.87
C LEU A 224 19.43 8.16 2.65
N LEU A 225 19.15 9.10 3.57
CA LEU A 225 18.07 10.07 3.41
C LEU A 225 18.34 11.03 2.24
N ALA A 226 19.58 11.52 2.11
CA ALA A 226 19.98 12.35 0.97
C ALA A 226 19.88 11.56 -0.35
N LEU A 227 20.29 10.29 -0.36
CA LEU A 227 20.15 9.41 -1.52
C LEU A 227 18.68 9.16 -1.86
N GLN A 228 17.82 8.97 -0.86
CA GLN A 228 16.38 8.82 -1.07
C GLN A 228 15.76 10.08 -1.67
N ALA A 229 16.16 11.26 -1.19
CA ALA A 229 15.71 12.54 -1.74
C ALA A 229 16.16 12.72 -3.19
N ALA A 230 17.41 12.37 -3.51
CA ALA A 230 17.92 12.39 -4.89
C ALA A 230 17.17 11.40 -5.79
N PHE A 231 16.93 10.18 -5.32
CA PHE A 231 16.15 9.17 -6.04
C PHE A 231 14.72 9.66 -6.32
N PHE A 232 14.06 10.27 -5.34
CA PHE A 232 12.74 10.87 -5.51
C PHE A 232 12.76 12.03 -6.50
N ALA A 233 13.72 12.94 -6.41
CA ALA A 233 13.86 14.07 -7.34
C ALA A 233 14.04 13.60 -8.78
N LEU A 234 14.85 12.54 -9.00
CA LEU A 234 15.05 11.94 -10.31
C LEU A 234 13.75 11.33 -10.86
N HIS A 235 13.02 10.55 -10.06
CA HIS A 235 11.75 9.96 -10.48
C HIS A 235 10.68 11.01 -10.72
N LEU A 236 10.66 12.08 -9.91
CA LEU A 236 9.75 13.21 -10.10
C LEU A 236 10.03 13.93 -11.42
N ALA A 237 11.31 14.14 -11.76
CA ALA A 237 11.69 14.76 -13.02
C ALA A 237 11.28 13.89 -14.21
N ALA A 238 11.52 12.57 -14.14
CA ALA A 238 11.09 11.63 -15.17
C ALA A 238 9.56 11.57 -15.32
N SER A 239 8.82 11.51 -14.21
CA SER A 239 7.35 11.52 -14.21
C SER A 239 6.79 12.82 -14.78
N ARG A 240 7.39 13.98 -14.44
CA ARG A 240 7.02 15.27 -15.01
C ARG A 240 7.20 15.30 -16.53
N ALA A 241 8.26 14.68 -17.05
CA ALA A 241 8.51 14.61 -18.49
C ALA A 241 7.52 13.65 -19.20
N ASN A 242 7.12 12.56 -18.56
CA ASN A 242 6.25 11.53 -19.15
C ASN A 242 4.74 11.87 -19.08
N TYR A 243 4.33 12.77 -18.20
CA TYR A 243 2.92 13.18 -18.03
C TYR A 243 2.74 14.69 -18.26
N PRO A 244 2.70 15.16 -19.51
CA PRO A 244 2.53 16.58 -19.85
C PRO A 244 1.08 17.10 -19.66
N GLY A 245 0.28 16.46 -18.81
CA GLY A 245 -1.13 16.82 -18.60
C GLY A 245 -1.33 18.29 -18.19
N ALA A 246 -0.41 18.84 -17.38
CA ALA A 246 -0.43 20.26 -17.05
C ALA A 246 -0.22 21.17 -18.27
N ALA A 247 0.65 20.77 -19.22
CA ALA A 247 0.85 21.50 -20.46
C ALA A 247 -0.39 21.41 -21.36
N ALA A 248 -1.03 20.24 -21.44
CA ALA A 248 -2.27 20.06 -22.19
C ALA A 248 -3.41 20.93 -21.64
N ILE A 249 -3.59 20.98 -20.31
CA ILE A 249 -4.59 21.84 -19.66
C ILE A 249 -4.28 23.32 -19.91
N ALA A 250 -3.02 23.72 -19.83
CA ALA A 250 -2.62 25.10 -20.11
C ALA A 250 -2.92 25.50 -21.56
N GLN A 251 -2.67 24.61 -22.52
CA GLN A 251 -3.01 24.82 -23.93
C GLN A 251 -4.52 24.90 -24.15
N LEU A 252 -5.30 24.03 -23.50
CA LEU A 252 -6.76 24.06 -23.57
C LEU A 252 -7.33 25.38 -23.04
N HIS A 253 -6.85 25.86 -21.88
CA HIS A 253 -7.27 27.15 -21.34
C HIS A 253 -6.94 28.31 -22.28
N ALA A 254 -5.74 28.32 -22.87
CA ALA A 254 -5.35 29.33 -23.85
C ALA A 254 -6.29 29.35 -25.07
N HIS A 255 -6.67 28.16 -25.57
CA HIS A 255 -7.59 28.03 -26.70
C HIS A 255 -9.02 28.49 -26.36
N ILE A 256 -9.51 28.19 -25.16
CA ILE A 256 -10.83 28.65 -24.69
C ILE A 256 -10.84 30.18 -24.55
N ASP A 257 -9.79 30.77 -24.01
CA ASP A 257 -9.69 32.22 -23.84
C ASP A 257 -9.62 32.98 -25.17
N GLU A 258 -8.92 32.40 -26.17
CA GLU A 258 -8.88 32.93 -27.53
C GLU A 258 -10.26 32.84 -28.20
N THR A 259 -10.91 31.69 -28.08
CA THR A 259 -12.25 31.47 -28.63
C THR A 259 -13.24 32.47 -28.03
N ARG A 260 -13.26 32.63 -26.69
CA ARG A 260 -14.11 33.62 -26.01
C ARG A 260 -13.88 35.04 -26.52
N ARG A 261 -12.61 35.45 -26.67
CA ARG A 261 -12.26 36.77 -27.21
C ARG A 261 -12.78 36.97 -28.64
N SER A 262 -12.64 35.97 -29.49
CA SER A 262 -13.15 36.03 -30.87
C SER A 262 -14.68 36.12 -30.92
N THR A 263 -15.40 35.39 -30.06
CA THR A 263 -16.87 35.45 -29.99
C THR A 263 -17.35 36.82 -29.50
N THR A 264 -16.68 37.43 -28.51
CA THR A 264 -17.03 38.78 -28.04
C THR A 264 -16.77 39.87 -29.07
N LEU A 265 -15.72 39.73 -29.90
CA LEU A 265 -15.43 40.67 -30.98
C LEU A 265 -16.42 40.56 -32.14
N ASN A 266 -16.87 39.35 -32.47
CA ASN A 266 -17.87 39.14 -33.54
C ASN A 266 -19.30 39.51 -33.13
N ALA A 267 -19.57 39.67 -31.84
CA ALA A 267 -20.88 40.05 -31.31
C ALA A 267 -21.03 41.57 -31.06
N ALA A 268 -19.95 42.35 -31.23
CA ALA A 268 -19.90 43.81 -31.11
C ALA A 268 -19.88 44.48 -32.48
#